data_AF-A0A2R5LPU7-F1
#
_entry.id   AF-A0A2R5LPU7-F1
#
_cell.length_a   1.000
_cell.length_b   1.000
_cell.length_c   1.000
_cell.angle_alpha   90.00
_cell.angle_beta   90.00
_cell.angle_gamma   90.00
#
_symmetry.space_group_name_H-M   'P 1'
#
loop_
_entity.id
_entity.type
_entity.pdbx_description
1 polymer ?
#
loop_
_entity_poly.entity_id
_entity_poly.type
_entity_poly.pdbx_seq_one_letter_code
_entity_poly.pdbx_strand_id
1 'polypeptide(L)'
;MKSIAALCLLAGLAAYIESACIHKNYGRGSTVCVCNQTQCDMLGKIRKQDVGIAASYESSKDGSRFLSTTHEFISQQINLTDAKRTDNIIVIDRQRAYQGIIGFGGAFTDATGINILSLEEPLRTQLLETYFSSHGADYNMGRVPIASCDFSTHEYSYDDEANDFELSHFSLTSEDTMYKIPFIHQAQKLRATEKLLLIASPWSAPAWMKTNSRMSGRGSLKGSPNSTYYKTWANYFVKFLDAYDKQNVSFWGITVQNEPSSGYLPMYPFQCMAMSP
;
A
#
# COMPACT_ATOMS: atom_id res chain seq x y z
N MET A 1 4.00 5.06 47.48
CA MET A 1 4.72 5.67 46.34
C MET A 1 3.71 6.37 45.48
N LYS A 2 3.88 7.69 45.34
CA LYS A 2 2.87 8.65 44.89
C LYS A 2 2.74 8.59 43.36
N SER A 3 1.54 8.39 42.85
CA SER A 3 1.21 8.78 41.48
C SER A 3 0.36 10.06 41.57
N ILE A 4 0.47 10.94 40.57
CA ILE A 4 0.04 12.34 40.75
C ILE A 4 -1.43 12.47 40.41
N ALA A 5 -1.96 13.58 39.91
CA ALA A 5 -3.24 13.76 39.24
C ALA A 5 -3.16 15.07 38.49
N ALA A 6 -3.72 15.22 37.32
CA ALA A 6 -3.75 16.51 36.65
C ALA A 6 -5.04 16.70 35.86
N LEU A 7 -5.38 17.96 35.81
CA LEU A 7 -6.63 18.50 35.33
C LEU A 7 -6.25 19.34 34.12
N CYS A 8 -6.81 19.05 32.95
CA CYS A 8 -6.56 19.81 31.74
C CYS A 8 -7.19 21.21 31.84
N LEU A 9 -6.36 22.25 31.83
CA LEU A 9 -6.72 23.56 31.32
C LEU A 9 -6.19 23.64 29.89
N LEU A 10 -7.11 23.61 28.91
CA LEU A 10 -6.82 23.76 27.49
C LEU A 10 -6.34 25.18 27.20
N ALA A 11 -5.03 25.38 27.11
CA ALA A 11 -4.44 26.54 26.46
C ALA A 11 -3.86 26.07 25.12
N GLY A 12 -4.64 26.22 24.04
CA GLY A 12 -4.19 25.88 22.69
C GLY A 12 -3.11 26.87 22.23
N LEU A 13 -1.89 26.38 22.05
CA LEU A 13 -0.85 27.07 21.28
C LEU A 13 -0.87 26.54 19.84
N ALA A 14 -0.86 27.48 18.90
CA ALA A 14 -1.20 27.31 17.49
C ALA A 14 -0.38 26.22 16.76
N ALA A 15 -1.06 25.44 15.93
CA ALA A 15 -0.46 24.48 15.01
C ALA A 15 0.10 25.20 13.75
N TYR A 16 1.32 24.83 13.35
CA TYR A 16 1.84 25.14 12.02
C TYR A 16 1.27 24.12 11.02
N ILE A 17 0.55 24.59 10.01
CA ILE A 17 0.14 23.79 8.85
C ILE A 17 0.93 24.29 7.64
N GLU A 18 1.69 23.41 6.99
CA GLU A 18 2.53 23.74 5.82
C GLU A 18 1.69 24.01 4.56
N SER A 19 0.48 23.42 4.48
CA SER A 19 -0.63 23.82 3.58
C SER A 19 -1.94 23.15 4.05
N ALA A 20 -3.03 23.93 4.17
CA ALA A 20 -4.31 23.41 4.68
C ALA A 20 -5.14 22.71 3.59
N CYS A 21 -5.90 21.68 3.99
CA CYS A 21 -6.84 20.98 3.12
C CYS A 21 -7.83 21.95 2.46
N ILE A 22 -7.90 21.94 1.12
CA ILE A 22 -8.94 22.65 0.38
C ILE A 22 -10.16 21.73 0.30
N HIS A 23 -11.14 21.97 1.16
CA HIS A 23 -12.32 21.12 1.27
C HIS A 23 -13.25 21.23 0.06
N LYS A 24 -13.64 20.08 -0.50
CA LYS A 24 -14.74 19.98 -1.47
C LYS A 24 -15.69 18.85 -1.11
N ASN A 25 -16.99 19.15 -1.09
CA ASN A 25 -18.05 18.19 -0.77
C ASN A 25 -18.74 17.69 -2.04
N TYR A 26 -18.86 16.37 -2.19
CA TYR A 26 -19.55 15.70 -3.30
C TYR A 26 -20.85 15.00 -2.86
N GLY A 27 -21.41 15.35 -1.70
CA GLY A 27 -22.68 14.81 -1.19
C GLY A 27 -22.58 13.40 -0.59
N ARG A 28 -21.39 12.95 -0.18
CA ARG A 28 -21.12 11.60 0.35
C ARG A 28 -20.85 11.56 1.85
N GLY A 29 -21.30 12.58 2.58
CA GLY A 29 -21.22 12.62 4.05
C GLY A 29 -19.90 13.12 4.62
N SER A 30 -18.89 13.46 3.82
CA SER A 30 -17.72 14.26 4.21
C SER A 30 -17.13 14.96 2.97
N THR A 31 -15.95 15.56 3.12
CA THR A 31 -15.23 16.29 2.08
C THR A 31 -13.97 15.56 1.62
N VAL A 32 -13.47 15.89 0.44
CA VAL A 32 -12.10 15.56 0.01
C VAL A 32 -11.21 16.79 0.15
N CYS A 33 -9.90 16.58 0.20
CA CYS A 33 -8.90 17.63 0.04
C CYS A 33 -8.51 17.73 -1.43
N VAL A 34 -8.69 18.90 -2.02
CA VAL A 34 -8.41 19.13 -3.43
C VAL A 34 -6.97 19.58 -3.59
N CYS A 35 -6.21 18.82 -4.36
CA CYS A 35 -4.87 19.18 -4.81
C CYS A 35 -4.88 19.63 -6.27
N ASN A 36 -4.03 20.59 -6.60
CA ASN A 36 -3.79 21.10 -7.94
C ASN A 36 -2.27 21.36 -8.12
N GLN A 37 -1.85 21.87 -9.28
CA GLN A 37 -0.43 22.05 -9.61
C GLN A 37 0.35 22.96 -8.64
N THR A 38 -0.32 23.85 -7.92
CA THR A 38 0.32 24.83 -7.03
C THR A 38 0.11 24.54 -5.56
N GLN A 39 -0.81 23.64 -5.21
CA GLN A 39 -1.18 23.39 -3.81
C GLN A 39 -1.72 21.98 -3.61
N CYS A 40 -1.19 21.31 -2.59
CA CYS A 40 -1.72 20.08 -2.02
C CYS A 40 -1.46 20.09 -0.50
N ASP A 41 -2.35 19.51 0.30
CA ASP A 41 -2.14 19.40 1.76
C ASP A 41 -1.11 18.32 2.10
N MET A 42 -0.27 18.61 3.10
CA MET A 42 0.76 17.71 3.60
C MET A 42 0.59 17.50 5.10
N LEU A 43 0.91 16.30 5.58
CA LEU A 43 0.83 15.97 7.01
C LEU A 43 1.92 16.68 7.82
N GLY A 44 3.02 17.04 7.17
CA GLY A 44 4.23 17.54 7.81
C GLY A 44 4.99 16.42 8.53
N LYS A 45 6.21 16.74 8.96
CA LYS A 45 7.07 15.75 9.64
C LYS A 45 6.56 15.48 11.06
N ILE A 46 6.20 14.23 11.35
CA ILE A 46 5.88 13.78 12.72
C ILE A 46 7.16 13.82 13.56
N ARG A 47 7.14 14.62 14.63
CA ARG A 47 8.29 14.78 15.54
C ARG A 47 8.08 14.00 16.82
N LYS A 48 9.17 13.44 17.34
CA LYS A 48 9.21 12.91 18.71
C LYS A 48 8.92 14.07 19.67
N GLN A 49 7.95 13.87 20.56
CA GLN A 49 7.56 14.84 21.56
C GLN A 49 8.50 14.81 22.77
N ASP A 50 8.55 15.91 23.50
CA ASP A 50 9.28 15.99 24.77
C ASP A 50 8.67 15.05 25.82
N VAL A 51 9.48 14.69 26.83
CA VAL A 51 9.03 13.82 27.91
C VAL A 51 7.85 14.47 28.62
N GLY A 52 6.76 13.72 28.75
CA GLY A 52 5.52 14.22 29.35
C GLY A 52 4.60 14.93 28.37
N ILE A 53 4.90 14.95 27.07
CA ILE A 53 4.00 15.48 26.04
C ILE A 53 3.53 14.34 25.13
N ALA A 54 2.23 14.32 24.83
CA ALA A 54 1.63 13.51 23.79
C ALA A 54 1.19 14.40 22.62
N ALA A 55 1.21 13.86 21.40
CA ALA A 55 0.54 14.45 20.26
C ALA A 55 -0.63 13.56 19.85
N SER A 56 -1.77 14.16 19.53
CA SER A 56 -2.91 13.52 18.88
C SER A 56 -3.10 14.08 17.49
N TYR A 57 -3.50 13.23 16.55
CA TYR A 57 -3.85 13.62 15.19
C TYR A 57 -5.30 13.24 14.94
N GLU A 58 -6.13 14.22 14.60
CA GLU A 58 -7.57 14.01 14.44
C GLU A 58 -8.00 14.16 12.98
N SER A 59 -8.74 13.16 12.50
CA SER A 59 -9.52 13.27 11.26
C SER A 59 -10.99 13.00 11.56
N SER A 60 -11.88 13.85 11.05
CA SER A 60 -13.31 13.80 11.38
C SER A 60 -14.19 13.96 10.14
N LYS A 61 -15.45 13.48 10.28
CA LYS A 61 -16.48 13.63 9.26
C LYS A 61 -16.74 15.11 8.93
N ASP A 62 -16.66 15.97 9.94
CA ASP A 62 -16.95 17.40 9.88
C ASP A 62 -15.83 18.23 9.25
N GLY A 63 -14.64 17.64 9.04
CA GLY A 63 -13.60 18.25 8.23
C GLY A 63 -12.20 18.25 8.82
N SER A 64 -11.98 17.77 10.06
CA SER A 64 -10.60 17.64 10.57
C SER A 64 -9.80 16.71 9.64
N ARG A 65 -8.57 17.10 9.28
CA ARG A 65 -7.67 16.32 8.41
C ARG A 65 -6.30 16.30 9.05
N PHE A 66 -6.01 15.23 9.78
CA PHE A 66 -4.77 15.07 10.57
C PHE A 66 -4.45 16.31 11.44
N LEU A 67 -5.48 16.92 12.02
CA LEU A 67 -5.32 18.07 12.89
C LEU A 67 -4.47 17.66 14.09
N SER A 68 -3.27 18.24 14.21
CA SER A 68 -2.33 17.97 15.28
C SER A 68 -2.69 18.78 16.52
N THR A 69 -2.69 18.15 17.69
CA THR A 69 -2.85 18.80 18.99
C THR A 69 -1.90 18.16 19.99
N THR A 70 -1.24 18.95 20.82
CA THR A 70 -0.39 18.46 21.90
C THR A 70 -1.14 18.44 23.23
N HIS A 71 -0.81 17.46 24.06
CA HIS A 71 -1.40 17.23 25.38
C HIS A 71 -0.30 16.98 26.38
N GLU A 72 -0.44 17.53 27.57
CA GLU A 72 0.47 17.24 28.67
C GLU A 72 0.04 15.96 29.38
N PHE A 73 0.99 15.05 29.61
CA PHE A 73 0.77 13.89 30.43
C PHE A 73 0.60 14.31 31.87
N ILE A 74 -0.60 14.02 32.28
CA ILE A 74 -1.03 14.08 33.64
C ILE A 74 -0.51 12.82 34.32
N SER A 75 0.48 12.97 35.20
CA SER A 75 0.79 11.86 36.11
C SER A 75 -0.41 11.77 37.05
N GLN A 76 -1.35 10.81 36.91
CA GLN A 76 -2.44 10.56 37.88
C GLN A 76 -2.36 9.17 38.55
N GLN A 77 -2.48 9.04 39.88
CA GLN A 77 -2.84 7.78 40.55
C GLN A 77 -4.34 7.62 40.39
N ILE A 78 -4.74 7.04 39.26
CA ILE A 78 -6.12 6.63 39.07
C ILE A 78 -6.30 5.34 39.86
N ASN A 79 -7.03 5.40 40.97
CA ASN A 79 -7.46 4.19 41.65
C ASN A 79 -8.60 3.59 40.81
N LEU A 80 -8.31 2.51 40.07
CA LEU A 80 -9.26 1.92 39.12
C LEU A 80 -10.56 1.45 39.79
N THR A 81 -10.54 1.22 41.12
CA THR A 81 -11.73 0.88 41.92
C THR A 81 -12.64 2.07 42.20
N ASP A 82 -12.12 3.31 42.14
CA ASP A 82 -12.86 4.56 42.39
C ASP A 82 -13.27 5.27 41.10
N ALA A 83 -12.88 4.74 39.93
CA ALA A 83 -13.32 5.25 38.64
C ALA A 83 -14.85 5.25 38.59
N LYS A 84 -15.46 6.41 38.35
CA LYS A 84 -16.92 6.49 38.25
C LYS A 84 -17.34 5.68 37.03
N ARG A 85 -18.56 5.14 37.04
CA ARG A 85 -19.15 4.36 35.93
C ARG A 85 -19.18 5.09 34.57
N THR A 86 -18.82 6.38 34.55
CA THR A 86 -18.75 7.28 33.39
C THR A 86 -17.34 7.43 32.79
N ASP A 87 -16.29 6.90 33.42
CA ASP A 87 -14.91 7.09 32.98
C ASP A 87 -14.50 5.97 32.00
N ASN A 88 -14.20 6.34 30.76
CA ASN A 88 -13.63 5.41 29.78
C ASN A 88 -12.11 5.38 29.94
N ILE A 89 -11.58 4.35 30.60
CA ILE A 89 -10.15 4.22 30.88
C ILE A 89 -9.52 3.15 29.98
N ILE A 90 -8.46 3.51 29.26
CA ILE A 90 -7.64 2.60 28.46
C ILE A 90 -6.28 2.45 29.15
N VAL A 91 -5.91 1.22 29.48
CA VAL A 91 -4.64 0.89 30.15
C VAL A 91 -3.70 0.21 29.17
N ILE A 92 -2.48 0.75 29.02
CA ILE A 92 -1.44 0.21 28.14
C ILE A 92 -0.43 -0.58 28.99
N ASP A 93 -0.41 -1.91 28.82
CA ASP A 93 0.60 -2.78 29.42
C ASP A 93 1.83 -2.92 28.51
N ARG A 94 2.91 -2.23 28.87
CA ARG A 94 4.17 -2.21 28.09
C ARG A 94 5.03 -3.47 28.27
N GLN A 95 4.69 -4.36 29.20
CA GLN A 95 5.41 -5.63 29.40
C GLN A 95 4.91 -6.73 28.46
N ARG A 96 3.73 -6.54 27.86
CA ARG A 96 3.15 -7.46 26.86
C ARG A 96 3.46 -6.96 25.46
N ALA A 97 4.43 -7.59 24.80
CA ALA A 97 4.73 -7.35 23.40
C ALA A 97 3.89 -8.26 22.48
N TYR A 98 3.61 -7.79 21.26
CA TYR A 98 2.92 -8.54 20.20
C TYR A 98 3.80 -8.58 18.94
N GLN A 99 3.18 -8.55 17.75
CA GLN A 99 3.91 -8.56 16.49
C GLN A 99 4.67 -7.27 16.22
N GLY A 100 5.78 -7.38 15.47
CA GLY A 100 6.38 -6.24 14.79
C GLY A 100 5.52 -5.79 13.61
N ILE A 101 5.58 -4.50 13.28
CA ILE A 101 4.88 -3.93 12.12
C ILE A 101 5.88 -3.77 10.98
N ILE A 102 5.63 -4.45 9.85
CA ILE A 102 6.48 -4.37 8.66
C ILE A 102 6.28 -3.03 7.96
N GLY A 103 5.02 -2.60 7.80
CA GLY A 103 4.74 -1.35 7.12
C GLY A 103 3.30 -1.16 6.65
N PHE A 104 3.10 -0.06 5.93
CA PHE A 104 1.85 0.37 5.32
C PHE A 104 2.12 0.91 3.91
N GLY A 105 1.14 0.77 3.02
CA GLY A 105 1.38 1.04 1.61
C GLY A 105 0.14 0.94 0.71
N GLY A 106 0.40 0.98 -0.60
CA GLY A 106 -0.59 0.84 -1.65
C GLY A 106 -0.09 -0.04 -2.80
N ALA A 107 -0.86 -0.14 -3.89
CA ALA A 107 -0.52 -0.97 -5.05
C ALA A 107 -0.16 -0.13 -6.28
N PHE A 108 0.95 -0.48 -6.93
CA PHE A 108 1.36 0.00 -8.25
C PHE A 108 0.70 -0.85 -9.34
N THR A 109 -0.63 -0.75 -9.47
CA THR A 109 -1.38 -1.36 -10.58
C THR A 109 -1.22 -0.54 -11.85
N ASP A 110 -1.60 -1.12 -12.99
CA ASP A 110 -1.61 -0.39 -14.27
C ASP A 110 -2.55 0.81 -14.17
N ALA A 111 -3.75 0.64 -13.60
CA ALA A 111 -4.67 1.74 -13.35
C ALA A 111 -4.05 2.85 -12.48
N THR A 112 -3.32 2.51 -11.41
CA THR A 112 -2.62 3.51 -10.60
C THR A 112 -1.69 4.33 -11.47
N GLY A 113 -0.83 3.67 -12.25
CA GLY A 113 0.13 4.39 -13.08
C GLY A 113 -0.50 5.14 -14.26
N ILE A 114 -1.55 4.64 -14.89
CA ILE A 114 -2.32 5.35 -15.92
C ILE A 114 -2.90 6.65 -15.35
N ASN A 115 -3.52 6.59 -14.17
CA ASN A 115 -4.12 7.78 -13.54
C ASN A 115 -3.05 8.79 -13.11
N ILE A 116 -1.94 8.35 -12.52
CA ILE A 116 -0.81 9.22 -12.15
C ILE A 116 -0.21 9.87 -13.40
N LEU A 117 -0.02 9.11 -14.48
CA LEU A 117 0.54 9.63 -15.73
C LEU A 117 -0.40 10.63 -16.43
N SER A 118 -1.72 10.52 -16.22
CA SER A 118 -2.69 11.46 -16.79
C SER A 118 -2.61 12.87 -16.17
N LEU A 119 -1.96 13.03 -15.02
CA LEU A 119 -1.73 14.31 -14.36
C LEU A 119 -0.52 15.04 -14.99
N GLU A 120 -0.57 16.36 -14.98
CA GLU A 120 0.60 17.20 -15.28
C GLU A 120 1.70 16.99 -14.24
N GLU A 121 2.95 17.13 -14.66
CA GLU A 121 4.13 16.76 -13.88
C GLU A 121 4.17 17.36 -12.46
N PRO A 122 3.86 18.66 -12.23
CA PRO A 122 3.90 19.23 -10.88
C PRO A 122 2.91 18.56 -9.92
N LEU A 123 1.68 18.32 -10.37
CA LEU A 123 0.65 17.68 -9.57
C LEU A 123 0.95 16.18 -9.37
N ARG A 124 1.56 15.53 -10.36
CA ARG A 124 2.02 14.15 -10.25
C ARG A 124 3.07 13.98 -9.16
N THR A 125 4.06 14.87 -9.14
CA THR A 125 5.12 14.87 -8.14
C THR A 125 4.56 15.12 -6.74
N GLN A 126 3.68 16.12 -6.58
CA GLN A 126 2.98 16.37 -5.31
C GLN A 126 2.15 15.17 -4.84
N LEU A 127 1.44 14.50 -5.75
CA LEU A 127 0.68 13.30 -5.39
C LEU A 127 1.59 12.21 -4.82
N LEU A 128 2.74 11.95 -5.45
CA LEU A 128 3.69 10.96 -4.94
C LEU A 128 4.32 11.39 -3.61
N GLU A 129 4.60 12.68 -3.42
CA GLU A 129 5.07 13.22 -2.15
C GLU A 129 4.08 13.01 -1.02
N THR A 130 2.77 13.17 -1.27
CA THR A 130 1.73 12.96 -0.25
C THR A 130 1.69 11.52 0.26
N TYR A 131 2.09 10.53 -0.57
CA TYR A 131 2.16 9.13 -0.15
C TYR A 131 3.52 8.74 0.42
N PHE A 132 4.62 9.07 -0.26
CA PHE A 132 5.92 8.44 -0.01
C PHE A 132 6.95 9.34 0.68
N SER A 133 6.72 10.65 0.76
CA SER A 133 7.65 11.54 1.46
C SER A 133 7.44 11.51 2.98
N SER A 134 8.47 11.88 3.72
CA SER A 134 8.41 12.05 5.19
C SER A 134 7.53 13.22 5.66
N HIS A 135 7.01 14.04 4.75
CA HIS A 135 6.04 15.10 5.03
C HIS A 135 4.61 14.70 4.61
N GLY A 136 4.46 13.56 3.94
CA GLY A 136 3.18 12.95 3.59
C GLY A 136 2.84 11.80 4.54
N ALA A 137 2.20 10.76 4.02
CA ALA A 137 1.82 9.54 4.74
C ALA A 137 3.00 8.57 5.00
N ASP A 138 4.18 8.85 4.42
CA ASP A 138 5.41 8.09 4.60
C ASP A 138 5.25 6.57 4.38
N TYR A 139 4.53 6.19 3.31
CA TYR A 139 4.32 4.79 2.91
C TYR A 139 5.65 4.08 2.66
N ASN A 140 5.90 2.99 3.37
CA ASN A 140 7.13 2.20 3.26
C ASN A 140 6.94 0.87 2.53
N MET A 141 5.72 0.56 2.09
CA MET A 141 5.43 -0.65 1.31
C MET A 141 4.74 -0.34 -0.03
N GLY A 142 4.95 -1.20 -1.02
CA GLY A 142 4.27 -1.16 -2.30
C GLY A 142 3.95 -2.55 -2.83
N ARG A 143 2.73 -2.79 -3.28
CA ARG A 143 2.34 -4.05 -3.95
C ARG A 143 2.42 -3.89 -5.46
N VAL A 144 3.02 -4.83 -6.16
CA VAL A 144 3.19 -4.79 -7.63
C VAL A 144 2.55 -6.05 -8.24
N PRO A 145 1.55 -5.91 -9.11
CA PRO A 145 1.08 -7.02 -9.91
C PRO A 145 2.18 -7.60 -10.79
N ILE A 146 2.26 -8.93 -10.86
CA ILE A 146 3.06 -9.61 -11.88
C ILE A 146 2.15 -9.74 -13.11
N ALA A 147 2.44 -8.94 -14.14
CA ALA A 147 1.60 -8.71 -15.32
C ALA A 147 0.22 -8.13 -14.99
N SER A 148 -0.79 -8.45 -15.81
CA SER A 148 -2.13 -7.84 -15.74
C SER A 148 -2.99 -8.30 -14.57
N CYS A 149 -3.94 -7.45 -14.19
CA CYS A 149 -5.01 -7.72 -13.23
C CYS A 149 -6.34 -7.11 -13.69
N ASP A 150 -7.36 -7.15 -12.84
CA ASP A 150 -8.65 -6.48 -13.04
C ASP A 150 -8.53 -4.95 -13.13
N PHE A 151 -7.46 -4.38 -12.56
CA PHE A 151 -7.08 -2.97 -12.70
C PHE A 151 -6.10 -2.72 -13.86
N SER A 152 -6.17 -3.55 -14.90
CA SER A 152 -5.49 -3.37 -16.19
C SER A 152 -6.51 -3.11 -17.31
N THR A 153 -6.08 -2.49 -18.40
CA THR A 153 -6.98 -2.19 -19.53
C THR A 153 -7.24 -3.40 -20.44
N HIS A 154 -6.41 -4.44 -20.33
CA HIS A 154 -6.52 -5.69 -21.05
C HIS A 154 -5.79 -6.83 -20.31
N GLU A 155 -6.07 -8.07 -20.70
CA GLU A 155 -5.35 -9.26 -20.22
C GLU A 155 -4.01 -9.37 -20.97
N TYR A 156 -2.91 -9.52 -20.23
CA TYR A 156 -1.57 -9.83 -20.74
C TYR A 156 -0.75 -10.59 -19.69
N SER A 157 0.22 -11.38 -20.15
CA SER A 157 1.30 -11.92 -19.32
C SER A 157 2.66 -11.47 -19.88
N TYR A 158 3.74 -11.91 -19.26
CA TYR A 158 5.09 -11.68 -19.77
C TYR A 158 5.52 -12.73 -20.78
N ASP A 159 4.74 -13.80 -20.99
CA ASP A 159 5.07 -14.90 -21.90
C ASP A 159 3.82 -15.52 -22.51
N ASP A 160 3.19 -14.81 -23.45
CA ASP A 160 1.95 -15.25 -24.10
C ASP A 160 2.19 -16.15 -25.34
N GLU A 161 3.44 -16.43 -25.70
CA GLU A 161 3.79 -17.38 -26.77
C GLU A 161 3.49 -18.82 -26.32
N ALA A 162 2.70 -19.55 -27.11
CA ALA A 162 2.20 -20.85 -26.68
C ALA A 162 3.32 -21.91 -26.59
N ASN A 163 3.37 -22.60 -25.44
CA ASN A 163 4.33 -23.68 -25.16
C ASN A 163 5.80 -23.23 -25.09
N ASP A 164 6.07 -21.97 -24.76
CA ASP A 164 7.43 -21.49 -24.49
C ASP A 164 7.93 -21.92 -23.11
N PHE A 165 8.17 -23.23 -22.95
CA PHE A 165 8.60 -23.80 -21.67
C PHE A 165 9.95 -23.28 -21.18
N GLU A 166 10.78 -22.75 -22.08
CA GLU A 166 12.10 -22.17 -21.80
C GLU A 166 12.03 -20.67 -21.46
N LEU A 167 10.85 -20.04 -21.57
CA LEU A 167 10.62 -18.62 -21.31
C LEU A 167 11.58 -17.74 -22.15
N SER A 168 11.69 -18.07 -23.43
CA SER A 168 12.57 -17.41 -24.40
C SER A 168 11.99 -16.09 -24.93
N HIS A 169 10.65 -15.96 -24.94
CA HIS A 169 9.90 -14.77 -25.30
C HIS A 169 9.46 -13.96 -24.07
N PHE A 170 9.88 -14.37 -22.87
CA PHE A 170 9.59 -13.63 -21.64
C PHE A 170 10.07 -12.18 -21.76
N SER A 171 9.15 -11.22 -21.62
CA SER A 171 9.48 -9.81 -21.58
C SER A 171 8.52 -9.04 -20.68
N LEU A 172 9.05 -8.02 -19.98
CA LEU A 172 8.21 -6.98 -19.41
C LEU A 172 7.45 -6.26 -20.52
N THR A 173 6.26 -5.76 -20.19
CA THR A 173 5.42 -5.05 -21.16
C THR A 173 5.54 -3.53 -21.02
N SER A 174 4.80 -2.83 -21.86
CA SER A 174 4.75 -1.37 -21.84
C SER A 174 4.21 -0.83 -20.51
N GLU A 175 3.34 -1.57 -19.84
CA GLU A 175 2.75 -1.24 -18.55
C GLU A 175 3.79 -1.20 -17.43
N ASP A 176 4.75 -2.13 -17.43
CA ASP A 176 5.85 -2.09 -16.47
C ASP A 176 6.75 -0.88 -16.70
N THR A 177 7.13 -0.66 -17.97
CA THR A 177 8.16 0.31 -18.34
C THR A 177 7.65 1.76 -18.41
N MET A 178 6.37 1.97 -18.71
CA MET A 178 5.75 3.30 -18.77
C MET A 178 5.07 3.70 -17.47
N TYR A 179 4.55 2.73 -16.70
CA TYR A 179 3.71 3.01 -15.54
C TYR A 179 4.37 2.55 -14.23
N LYS A 180 4.58 1.25 -14.05
CA LYS A 180 4.91 0.70 -12.73
C LYS A 180 6.32 1.09 -12.27
N ILE A 181 7.33 0.76 -13.07
CA ILE A 181 8.75 0.96 -12.73
C ILE A 181 9.08 2.45 -12.55
N PRO A 182 8.67 3.38 -13.45
CA PRO A 182 8.93 4.80 -13.25
C PRO A 182 8.38 5.37 -11.94
N PHE A 183 7.17 4.97 -11.53
CA PHE A 183 6.58 5.46 -10.28
C PHE A 183 7.14 4.77 -9.03
N ILE A 184 7.54 3.50 -9.15
CA ILE A 184 8.32 2.83 -8.09
C ILE A 184 9.64 3.57 -7.85
N HIS A 185 10.36 3.97 -8.90
CA HIS A 185 11.59 4.74 -8.75
C HIS A 185 11.38 6.11 -8.10
N GLN A 186 10.31 6.82 -8.46
CA GLN A 186 9.98 8.09 -7.81
C GLN A 186 9.66 7.88 -6.32
N ALA A 187 8.89 6.86 -5.98
CA ALA A 187 8.63 6.50 -4.58
C ALA A 187 9.91 6.14 -3.82
N GLN A 188 10.82 5.35 -4.42
CA GLN A 188 12.12 5.01 -3.83
C GLN A 188 12.98 6.26 -3.58
N LYS A 189 12.99 7.22 -4.51
CA LYS A 189 13.71 8.50 -4.36
C LYS A 189 13.15 9.34 -3.22
N LEU A 190 11.82 9.40 -3.07
CA LEU A 190 11.16 10.13 -1.99
C LEU A 190 11.46 9.53 -0.60
N ARG A 191 11.70 8.21 -0.55
CA ARG A 191 12.16 7.49 0.65
C ARG A 191 13.68 7.39 0.79
N ALA A 192 14.46 8.39 0.38
CA ALA A 192 15.93 8.31 0.30
C ALA A 192 16.66 7.75 1.55
N THR A 193 16.06 7.81 2.74
CA THR A 193 16.63 7.31 4.01
C THR A 193 16.26 5.87 4.34
N GLU A 194 15.21 5.30 3.73
CA GLU A 194 14.69 3.96 4.06
C GLU A 194 14.21 3.21 2.82
N LYS A 195 14.52 1.91 2.75
CA LYS A 195 14.13 1.09 1.58
C LYS A 195 12.60 0.95 1.49
N LEU A 196 12.04 1.22 0.31
CA LEU A 196 10.67 0.84 -0.05
C LEU A 196 10.57 -0.69 -0.16
N LEU A 197 9.72 -1.31 0.66
CA LEU A 197 9.50 -2.76 0.64
C LEU A 197 8.44 -3.13 -0.40
N LEU A 198 8.87 -3.82 -1.45
CA LEU A 198 7.96 -4.24 -2.53
C LEU A 198 7.50 -5.68 -2.35
N ILE A 199 6.20 -5.93 -2.49
CA ILE A 199 5.62 -7.28 -2.57
C ILE A 199 5.01 -7.50 -3.96
N ALA A 200 5.34 -8.63 -4.60
CA ALA A 200 4.76 -8.98 -5.90
C ALA A 200 3.73 -10.12 -5.81
N SER A 201 2.71 -10.05 -6.65
CA SER A 201 1.65 -11.08 -6.72
C SER A 201 1.16 -11.26 -8.16
N PRO A 202 1.13 -12.48 -8.70
CA PRO A 202 0.46 -12.73 -9.98
C PRO A 202 -1.04 -12.95 -9.79
N TRP A 203 -1.84 -12.52 -10.76
CA TRP A 203 -3.26 -12.86 -10.83
C TRP A 203 -3.51 -14.14 -11.63
N SER A 204 -2.71 -14.39 -12.67
CA SER A 204 -2.82 -15.60 -13.49
C SER A 204 -1.47 -15.98 -14.07
N ALA A 205 -1.27 -17.27 -14.33
CA ALA A 205 -0.27 -17.72 -15.28
C ALA A 205 -0.69 -17.38 -16.73
N PRO A 206 0.25 -17.38 -17.70
CA PRO A 206 -0.07 -17.32 -19.11
C PRO A 206 -1.18 -18.30 -19.51
N ALA A 207 -2.05 -17.89 -20.43
CA ALA A 207 -3.23 -18.68 -20.79
C ALA A 207 -2.87 -20.11 -21.24
N TRP A 208 -1.79 -20.28 -22.01
CA TRP A 208 -1.34 -21.57 -22.52
C TRP A 208 -0.92 -22.55 -21.41
N MET A 209 -0.58 -22.06 -20.22
CA MET A 209 -0.22 -22.86 -19.05
C MET A 209 -1.44 -23.35 -18.25
N LYS A 210 -2.62 -22.80 -18.49
CA LYS A 210 -3.84 -23.08 -17.71
C LYS A 210 -4.73 -24.14 -18.34
N THR A 211 -5.42 -24.92 -17.51
CA THR A 211 -6.32 -26.01 -17.94
C THR A 211 -7.49 -25.54 -18.82
N ASN A 212 -7.89 -24.29 -18.69
CA ASN A 212 -8.97 -23.67 -19.47
C ASN A 212 -8.48 -22.79 -20.63
N SER A 213 -7.17 -22.70 -20.84
CA SER A 213 -6.54 -21.88 -21.88
C SER A 213 -6.96 -20.39 -21.86
N ARG A 214 -7.27 -19.85 -20.67
CA ARG A 214 -7.71 -18.46 -20.46
C ARG A 214 -7.14 -17.90 -19.16
N MET A 215 -6.85 -16.60 -19.09
CA MET A 215 -6.41 -15.98 -17.83
C MET A 215 -7.56 -15.80 -16.83
N SER A 216 -8.79 -15.64 -17.30
CA SER A 216 -10.01 -15.58 -16.51
C SER A 216 -10.78 -16.92 -16.45
N GLY A 217 -11.79 -16.99 -15.59
CA GLY A 217 -12.64 -18.16 -15.37
C GLY A 217 -11.94 -19.35 -14.68
N ARG A 218 -12.71 -20.43 -14.46
CA ARG A 218 -12.22 -21.59 -13.71
C ARG A 218 -11.05 -22.28 -14.43
N GLY A 219 -9.90 -22.33 -13.78
CA GLY A 219 -8.72 -23.01 -14.30
C GLY A 219 -7.53 -22.99 -13.33
N SER A 220 -6.80 -24.10 -13.30
CA SER A 220 -5.51 -24.23 -12.59
C SER A 220 -4.36 -24.31 -13.59
N LEU A 221 -3.12 -24.37 -13.10
CA LEU A 221 -2.01 -24.85 -13.93
C LEU A 221 -2.30 -26.26 -14.46
N LYS A 222 -1.84 -26.53 -15.68
CA LYS A 222 -1.83 -27.88 -16.25
C LYS A 222 -0.84 -28.78 -15.49
N GLY A 223 -1.17 -30.07 -15.42
CA GLY A 223 -0.32 -31.07 -14.78
C GLY A 223 -0.39 -31.04 -13.25
N SER A 224 0.71 -31.44 -12.61
CA SER A 224 0.85 -31.56 -11.16
C SER A 224 2.15 -30.90 -10.70
N PRO A 225 2.35 -30.67 -9.39
CA PRO A 225 3.65 -30.26 -8.85
C PRO A 225 4.80 -31.10 -9.43
N ASN A 226 5.93 -30.45 -9.73
CA ASN A 226 7.11 -30.99 -10.42
C ASN A 226 6.96 -31.32 -11.93
N SER A 227 5.76 -31.16 -12.51
CA SER A 227 5.60 -31.24 -13.97
C SER A 227 6.21 -30.03 -14.69
N THR A 228 6.36 -30.11 -16.02
CA THR A 228 6.94 -29.04 -16.84
C THR A 228 6.22 -27.71 -16.63
N TYR A 229 4.88 -27.68 -16.63
CA TYR A 229 4.11 -26.44 -16.42
C TYR A 229 4.38 -25.80 -15.04
N TYR A 230 4.48 -26.60 -13.97
CA TYR A 230 4.78 -26.08 -12.63
C TYR A 230 6.22 -25.57 -12.52
N LYS A 231 7.18 -26.25 -13.16
CA LYS A 231 8.58 -25.80 -13.23
C LYS A 231 8.72 -24.52 -14.05
N THR A 232 8.08 -24.44 -15.21
CA THR A 232 8.04 -23.22 -16.02
C THR A 232 7.39 -22.08 -15.25
N TRP A 233 6.31 -22.32 -14.49
CA TRP A 233 5.69 -21.28 -13.68
C TRP A 233 6.62 -20.78 -12.57
N ALA A 234 7.34 -21.67 -11.90
CA ALA A 234 8.37 -21.26 -10.93
C ALA A 234 9.49 -20.42 -11.59
N ASN A 235 9.97 -20.83 -12.77
CA ASN A 235 10.96 -20.08 -13.53
C ASN A 235 10.45 -18.71 -14.00
N TYR A 236 9.14 -18.58 -14.26
CA TYR A 236 8.51 -17.30 -14.62
C TYR A 236 8.65 -16.26 -13.49
N PHE A 237 8.53 -16.66 -12.22
CA PHE A 237 8.82 -15.76 -11.09
C PHE A 237 10.29 -15.34 -11.08
N VAL A 238 11.23 -16.25 -11.33
CA VAL A 238 12.66 -15.91 -11.37
C VAL A 238 12.94 -14.91 -12.50
N LYS A 239 12.40 -15.15 -13.70
CA LYS A 239 12.51 -14.23 -14.84
C LYS A 239 11.91 -12.85 -14.53
N PHE A 240 10.78 -12.79 -13.83
CA PHE A 240 10.19 -11.54 -13.36
C PHE A 240 11.11 -10.79 -12.39
N LEU A 241 11.64 -11.48 -11.37
CA LEU A 241 12.54 -10.88 -10.39
C LEU A 241 13.83 -10.38 -11.07
N ASP A 242 14.43 -11.18 -11.95
CA ASP A 242 15.62 -10.80 -12.72
C ASP A 242 15.36 -9.60 -13.63
N ALA A 243 14.19 -9.55 -14.28
CA ALA A 243 13.83 -8.46 -15.17
C ALA A 243 13.64 -7.14 -14.43
N TYR A 244 13.02 -7.16 -13.25
CA TYR A 244 12.88 -5.97 -12.40
C TYR A 244 14.20 -5.58 -11.71
N ASP A 245 15.04 -6.54 -11.33
CA ASP A 245 16.36 -6.27 -10.76
C ASP A 245 17.28 -5.56 -11.76
N LYS A 246 17.23 -5.93 -13.05
CA LYS A 246 17.90 -5.19 -14.14
C LYS A 246 17.44 -3.75 -14.28
N GLN A 247 16.25 -3.42 -13.76
CA GLN A 247 15.71 -2.07 -13.69
C GLN A 247 15.95 -1.43 -12.32
N ASN A 248 16.83 -1.99 -11.47
CA ASN A 248 17.10 -1.54 -10.10
C ASN A 248 15.87 -1.55 -9.18
N VAL A 249 14.95 -2.49 -9.38
CA VAL A 249 13.78 -2.69 -8.53
C VAL A 249 13.83 -4.08 -7.89
N SER A 250 14.14 -4.12 -6.59
CA SER A 250 14.20 -5.36 -5.81
C SER A 250 12.91 -5.58 -4.99
N PHE A 251 12.50 -6.83 -4.83
CA PHE A 251 11.34 -7.21 -4.02
C PHE A 251 11.73 -7.70 -2.63
N TRP A 252 10.95 -7.30 -1.61
CA TRP A 252 11.03 -7.83 -0.25
C TRP A 252 10.35 -9.20 -0.14
N GLY A 253 9.27 -9.42 -0.89
CA GLY A 253 8.55 -10.68 -0.88
C GLY A 253 7.68 -10.90 -2.11
N ILE A 254 7.20 -12.12 -2.25
CA ILE A 254 6.21 -12.51 -3.28
C ILE A 254 5.10 -13.33 -2.62
N THR A 255 3.91 -13.27 -3.19
CA THR A 255 2.84 -14.24 -2.91
C THR A 255 2.80 -15.27 -4.03
N VAL A 256 2.51 -16.53 -3.71
CA VAL A 256 2.44 -17.61 -4.71
C VAL A 256 1.33 -17.40 -5.75
N GLN A 257 0.23 -16.76 -5.35
CA GLN A 257 -0.94 -16.49 -6.20
C GLN A 257 -1.85 -15.46 -5.51
N ASN A 258 -2.36 -14.48 -6.25
CA ASN A 258 -3.45 -13.63 -5.78
C ASN A 258 -4.76 -14.44 -5.74
N GLU A 259 -5.46 -14.41 -4.61
CA GLU A 259 -6.79 -15.02 -4.43
C GLU A 259 -6.93 -16.41 -5.07
N PRO A 260 -6.15 -17.41 -4.65
CA PRO A 260 -6.12 -18.72 -5.29
C PRO A 260 -7.49 -19.44 -5.30
N SER A 261 -8.40 -19.06 -4.40
CA SER A 261 -9.77 -19.56 -4.38
C SER A 261 -10.60 -19.11 -5.60
N SER A 262 -10.31 -17.94 -6.16
CA SER A 262 -11.10 -17.31 -7.23
C SER A 262 -11.07 -18.14 -8.52
N GLY A 263 -9.95 -18.81 -8.81
CA GLY A 263 -9.84 -19.69 -9.98
C GLY A 263 -10.68 -20.97 -9.90
N TYR A 264 -11.37 -21.25 -8.80
CA TYR A 264 -12.34 -22.35 -8.72
C TYR A 264 -13.74 -21.95 -9.22
N LEU A 265 -14.01 -20.65 -9.40
CA LEU A 265 -15.31 -20.13 -9.81
C LEU A 265 -15.47 -20.20 -11.34
N PRO A 266 -16.49 -20.90 -11.89
CA PRO A 266 -16.65 -21.13 -13.33
C PRO A 266 -16.53 -19.89 -14.20
N MET A 267 -17.22 -18.81 -13.82
CA MET A 267 -17.33 -17.57 -14.58
C MET A 267 -16.66 -16.39 -13.85
N TYR A 268 -15.53 -16.64 -13.19
CA TYR A 268 -14.79 -15.55 -12.54
C TYR A 268 -14.36 -14.51 -13.59
N PRO A 269 -14.70 -13.22 -13.41
CA PRO A 269 -14.76 -12.27 -14.53
C PRO A 269 -13.40 -11.73 -15.01
N PHE A 270 -12.32 -11.99 -14.28
CA PHE A 270 -10.99 -11.45 -14.59
C PHE A 270 -9.88 -12.46 -14.24
N GLN A 271 -8.62 -12.05 -14.41
CA GLN A 271 -7.43 -12.87 -14.26
C GLN A 271 -7.43 -13.57 -12.89
N CYS A 272 -7.37 -14.90 -12.90
CA CYS A 272 -7.34 -15.73 -11.70
C CYS A 272 -6.66 -17.06 -11.99
N MET A 273 -6.18 -17.75 -10.96
CA MET A 273 -5.68 -19.12 -11.12
C MET A 273 -5.95 -19.92 -9.86
N ALA A 274 -6.56 -21.10 -10.04
CA ALA A 274 -6.88 -21.99 -8.94
C ALA A 274 -5.59 -22.62 -8.39
N MET A 275 -5.42 -22.54 -7.08
CA MET A 275 -4.38 -23.25 -6.36
C MET A 275 -4.99 -23.80 -5.07
N SER A 276 -4.87 -25.11 -4.86
CA SER A 276 -5.33 -25.73 -3.61
C SER A 276 -4.38 -25.34 -2.47
N PRO A 277 -4.87 -25.33 -1.21
CA PRO A 277 -4.02 -25.22 -0.03
C PRO A 277 -2.92 -26.28 0.03
#